data_AF-A0A520DAZ4-F1
#
_entry.id   AF-A0A520DAZ4-F1
#
_cell.length_a   1.000
_cell.length_b   1.000
_cell.length_c   1.000
_cell.angle_alpha   90.00
_cell.angle_beta   90.00
_cell.angle_gamma   90.00
#
_symmetry.space_group_name_H-M   'P 1'
#
loop_
_entity.id
_entity.type
_entity.pdbx_description
1 polymer ?
#
loop_
_entity_poly.entity_id
_entity_poly.type
_entity_poly.pdbx_seq_one_letter_code
_entity_poly.pdbx_strand_id
1 'polypeptide(L)' 'MKLATLRDGSRDGQLVVVSRDLALAHYATGIAERLQQVLDDWGFMSPQLEDLYDQLNSGRARHAFPF' A
#
# COMPACT_ATOMS: atom_id res chain seq x y z
N MET A 1 -4.58 2.61 -8.57
CA MET A 1 -4.31 2.36 -7.13
C MET A 1 -4.78 3.45 -6.16
N LYS A 2 -5.07 3.09 -4.89
CA LYS A 2 -5.23 4.00 -3.74
C LYS A 2 -4.15 3.71 -2.69
N LEU A 3 -3.52 4.75 -2.15
CA LEU A 3 -2.48 4.67 -1.11
C LEU A 3 -2.93 5.42 0.14
N ALA A 4 -2.56 4.92 1.31
CA ALA A 4 -2.75 5.59 2.58
C ALA A 4 -1.53 5.39 3.49
N THR A 5 -1.41 6.26 4.49
CA THR A 5 -0.41 6.13 5.55
C THR A 5 -1.14 5.86 6.86
N LEU A 6 -0.89 4.71 7.46
CA LEU A 6 -1.38 4.39 8.80
C LEU A 6 -0.47 4.99 9.87
N ARG A 7 -1.06 5.48 10.96
CA ARG A 7 -0.30 5.93 12.12
C ARG A 7 0.15 4.71 12.93
N ASP A 8 1.45 4.49 12.99
CA ASP A 8 2.09 3.40 13.74
C ASP A 8 2.92 3.90 14.93
N GLY A 9 2.89 5.22 15.19
CA GLY A 9 3.69 5.88 16.22
C GLY A 9 5.04 6.41 15.72
N SER A 10 5.45 6.06 14.49
CA SER A 10 6.57 6.70 13.82
C SER A 10 6.17 8.07 13.24
N ARG A 11 7.16 8.87 12.86
CA ARG A 11 6.95 10.20 12.26
C ARG A 11 6.26 10.12 10.90
N ASP A 12 6.65 9.15 10.08
CA ASP A 12 6.24 9.06 8.68
C ASP A 12 5.07 8.08 8.47
N GLY A 13 4.74 7.31 9.51
CA GLY A 13 3.72 6.27 9.46
C GLY A 13 4.10 5.10 8.56
N GLN A 14 3.16 4.18 8.39
CA GLN A 14 3.32 2.98 7.59
C GLN A 14 2.50 3.08 6.31
N LEU A 15 3.14 2.89 5.15
CA LEU A 15 2.47 2.87 3.86
C LEU A 15 1.61 1.61 3.69
N VAL A 16 0.37 1.82 3.22
CA VAL A 16 -0.56 0.76 2.85
C VAL A 16 -1.20 1.03 1.49
N VAL A 17 -1.54 -0.04 0.78
CA VAL A 17 -2.40 -0.01 -0.40
C VAL A 17 -3.83 -0.30 0.06
N VAL A 18 -4.79 0.47 -0.45
CA VAL A 18 -6.21 0.36 -0.05
C VAL A 18 -7.05 -0.11 -1.23
N SER A 19 -8.03 -0.97 -0.99
CA SER A 19 -8.95 -1.47 -2.01
C SER A 19 -9.82 -0.36 -2.59
N ARG A 20 -10.39 -0.61 -3.77
CA ARG A 20 -11.24 0.35 -4.49
C ARG A 20 -12.46 0.76 -3.68
N ASP A 21 -13.06 -0.18 -2.97
CA ASP A 21 -14.24 0.03 -2.11
C ASP A 21 -13.90 0.63 -0.73
N LEU A 22 -12.61 0.85 -0.43
CA LEU A 22 -12.11 1.33 0.86
C LEU A 22 -12.40 0.39 2.04
N ALA A 23 -12.74 -0.87 1.78
CA ALA A 23 -13.07 -1.83 2.84
C ALA A 23 -11.84 -2.59 3.36
N LEU A 24 -10.81 -2.74 2.52
CA LEU A 24 -9.61 -3.52 2.84
C LEU A 24 -8.34 -2.72 2.56
N ALA A 25 -7.30 -3.02 3.32
CA ALA A 25 -5.95 -2.53 3.10
C ALA A 25 -4.91 -3.65 3.21
N HIS A 26 -3.73 -3.38 2.69
CA HIS A 26 -2.59 -4.26 2.76
C HIS A 26 -1.31 -3.44 2.98
N TYR A 27 -0.45 -3.91 3.88
CA TYR A 27 0.85 -3.27 4.14
C TYR A 27 1.76 -3.32 2.92
N ALA A 28 2.37 -2.19 2.56
CA ALA A 28 3.27 -2.12 1.41
C ALA A 28 4.74 -2.43 1.76
N THR A 29 5.03 -2.95 2.96
CA THR A 29 6.37 -3.11 3.53
C THR A 29 7.38 -3.86 2.66
N GLY A 30 6.93 -4.76 1.77
CA GLY A 30 7.80 -5.45 0.80
C GLY A 30 8.22 -4.61 -0.43
N ILE A 31 7.62 -3.43 -0.60
CA ILE A 31 7.84 -2.51 -1.74
C ILE A 31 8.39 -1.18 -1.23
N ALA A 32 7.70 -0.56 -0.26
CA ALA A 32 8.13 0.67 0.39
C ALA A 32 7.54 0.77 1.80
N GLU A 33 8.30 1.33 2.74
CA GLU A 33 7.87 1.49 4.13
C GLU A 33 6.99 2.74 4.31
N ARG A 34 7.27 3.80 3.55
CA ARG A 34 6.60 5.10 3.68
C ARG A 34 6.35 5.74 2.31
N LEU A 35 5.36 6.62 2.25
CA LEU A 35 4.96 7.29 1.00
C LEU A 35 6.10 8.08 0.35
N GLN A 36 6.97 8.70 1.16
CA GLN A 36 8.09 9.49 0.63
C GLN A 36 9.01 8.67 -0.27
N GLN A 37 9.36 7.43 0.11
CA GLN A 37 10.21 6.56 -0.70
C GLN A 37 9.59 6.26 -2.08
N VAL A 38 8.26 6.11 -2.12
CA VAL A 38 7.52 5.88 -3.37
C VAL A 38 7.55 7.12 -4.25
N LEU A 39 7.48 8.33 -3.68
CA LEU A 39 7.56 9.57 -4.44
C LEU A 39 8.98 9.83 -4.96
N ASP A 40 10.01 9.46 -4.18
CA ASP A 40 11.41 9.62 -4.55
C ASP A 40 11.80 8.73 -5.75
N ASP A 41 11.27 7.51 -5.83
CA ASP A 41 11.51 6.55 -6.94
C ASP A 41 10.20 5.98 -7.52
N TRP A 42 9.33 6.89 -7.96
CA TRP A 42 7.99 6.54 -8.45
C TRP A 42 8.02 5.57 -9.63
N GLY A 43 8.96 5.75 -10.55
CA GLY A 43 9.06 4.93 -11.77
C GLY A 43 9.32 3.46 -11.47
N PHE A 44 10.08 3.17 -10.42
CA PHE A 44 10.40 1.80 -10.00
C PHE A 44 9.35 1.20 -9.07
N MET A 45 8.81 2.00 -8.14
CA MET A 45 7.91 1.49 -7.09
C MET A 45 6.43 1.41 -7.53
N SER A 46 5.97 2.32 -8.38
CA SER A 46 4.55 2.36 -8.76
C SER A 46 4.04 1.09 -9.45
N PRO A 47 4.78 0.39 -10.34
CA PRO A 47 4.28 -0.84 -10.96
C PRO A 47 4.08 -1.97 -9.93
N GLN A 48 4.96 -2.05 -8.93
CA GLN A 48 4.88 -3.05 -7.87
C GLN A 48 3.67 -2.80 -6.95
N LEU A 49 3.42 -1.52 -6.62
CA LEU A 49 2.26 -1.15 -5.80
C LEU A 49 0.94 -1.34 -6.57
N GLU A 50 0.93 -1.11 -7.88
CA GLU A 50 -0.26 -1.37 -8.71
C GLU A 50 -0.56 -2.88 -8.80
N ASP A 51 0.46 -3.74 -8.92
CA ASP A 51 0.25 -5.20 -8.85
C ASP A 51 -0.32 -5.62 -7.50
N LEU A 52 0.20 -5.08 -6.39
CA LEU A 52 -0.36 -5.31 -5.06
C LEU A 52 -1.81 -4.82 -4.95
N TYR A 53 -2.13 -3.66 -5.53
CA TYR A 53 -3.48 -3.13 -5.60
C TYR A 53 -4.42 -4.06 -6.39
N ASP A 54 -4.00 -4.59 -7.52
CA ASP A 54 -4.79 -5.53 -8.32
C ASP A 54 -4.97 -6.88 -7.61
N GLN A 55 -3.95 -7.36 -6.92
CA GLN A 55 -4.06 -8.54 -6.05
C GLN A 55 -5.07 -8.30 -4.91
N LEU A 56 -5.06 -7.12 -4.28
CA LEU A 56 -5.99 -6.76 -3.21
C LEU A 56 -7.42 -6.71 -3.71
N ASN A 57 -7.66 -6.03 -4.83
CA ASN A 57 -9.00 -5.91 -5.42
C ASN A 57 -9.53 -7.23 -6.01
N SER A 58 -8.64 -8.16 -6.39
CA SER A 58 -9.04 -9.51 -6.82
C SER A 58 -9.21 -10.50 -5.66
N GLY A 59 -9.03 -10.05 -4.40
CA GLY A 59 -9.14 -10.91 -3.22
C GLY A 59 -8.01 -11.94 -3.08
N ARG A 60 -6.89 -11.74 -3.81
CA ARG A 60 -5.72 -12.64 -3.83
C ARG A 60 -4.58 -12.17 -2.93
N ALA A 61 -4.59 -10.91 -2.49
CA ALA A 61 -3.59 -10.40 -1.56
C ALA A 61 -3.69 -11.14 -0.21
N ARG A 62 -2.59 -11.78 0.19
CA ARG A 62 -2.49 -12.44 1.50
C ARG A 62 -2.44 -11.37 2.59
N HIS A 63 -2.92 -11.63 3.80
CA HIS A 63 -2.83 -10.66 4.91
C HIS A 63 -3.50 -9.30 4.67
N ALA A 64 -4.46 -9.21 3.75
CA ALA A 64 -5.36 -8.07 3.68
C ALA A 64 -6.18 -7.96 4.98
N PHE A 65 -6.43 -6.73 5.43
CA PHE A 65 -7.14 -6.44 6.67
C PHE A 65 -8.20 -5.34 6.46
N PRO A 66 -9.23 -5.25 7.31
CA PRO A 66 -10.21 -4.18 7.24
C PRO A 66 -9.57 -2.80 7.39
N PHE A 67 -9.93 -1.86 6.50
CA PHE A 67 -9.39 -0.49 6.46
C PHE A 67 -10.29 0.52 7.19
#